data_AF-A0A218Z2U3-F1
#
_entry.id   AF-A0A218Z2U3-F1
#
_cell.length_a   1.000
_cell.length_b   1.000
_cell.length_c   1.000
_cell.angle_alpha   90.00
_cell.angle_beta   90.00
_cell.angle_gamma   90.00
#
_symmetry.space_group_name_H-M   'P 1'
#
loop_
_entity.id
_entity.type
_entity.pdbx_description
1 polymer ?
#
loop_
_entity_poly.entity_id
_entity_poly.type
_entity_poly.pdbx_seq_one_letter_code
_entity_poly.pdbx_strand_id
1 'polypeptide(L)'
;MSDRHRHEDPGSKFKRKPVLKTRILSSFERYENDDKDLPIIPIPNDCNHLQIPERSCFPASKASEGMDPFEVRVRFTSFLSSMTASVTSSNKAAQYALKFRDLDEDLHSCILEQLERNGNSMNNRANIMYFIEHLCDMAARENHYDYIRMMQRDILRIVDAVAPEHGAGAANVKVVRRVLQALQTKSFLLEQTVSEIEELLRERDTLPDTDVDMDLDSNATSRGKSNAAPKLEKKQVEQRIEEDRERHKRLRENIWAIPKMGSAGVTEDEFDKLWDETSDLGEDDFELYAEEAAERAKCAAEWRDEFTKKSTGTEGNGPGHGQL
;
A
#
# COMPACT_ATOMS: atom_id res chain seq x y z
N MET A 1 -17.68 -57.54 27.67
CA MET A 1 -17.23 -57.31 29.06
C MET A 1 -15.87 -56.62 28.96
N SER A 2 -15.70 -55.32 29.14
CA SER A 2 -16.59 -54.30 29.67
C SER A 2 -16.24 -52.95 29.05
N ASP A 3 -17.28 -52.24 28.62
CA ASP A 3 -17.27 -50.82 28.29
C ASP A 3 -16.85 -49.96 29.50
N ARG A 4 -16.07 -48.90 29.26
CA ARG A 4 -16.05 -47.72 30.13
C ARG A 4 -16.41 -46.50 29.30
N HIS A 5 -17.67 -46.12 29.40
CA HIS A 5 -18.18 -44.80 29.04
C HIS A 5 -17.43 -43.72 29.82
N ARG A 6 -16.87 -42.73 29.11
CA ARG A 6 -16.55 -41.42 29.67
C ARG A 6 -17.68 -40.47 29.28
N HIS A 7 -18.38 -39.97 30.30
CA HIS A 7 -19.34 -38.89 30.19
C HIS A 7 -18.63 -37.61 29.70
N GLU A 8 -19.11 -37.04 28.60
CA GLU A 8 -18.89 -35.63 28.28
C GLU A 8 -19.99 -34.80 28.95
N ASP A 9 -19.59 -33.73 29.63
CA ASP A 9 -20.49 -32.76 30.28
C ASP A 9 -20.40 -31.43 29.51
N PRO A 10 -21.52 -30.89 28.97
CA PRO A 10 -21.50 -29.69 28.16
C PRO A 10 -21.76 -28.44 29.03
N GLY A 11 -20.84 -27.48 28.96
CA GLY A 11 -21.13 -26.09 29.31
C GLY A 11 -20.41 -25.55 30.54
N SER A 12 -19.27 -24.91 30.32
CA SER A 12 -18.75 -23.89 31.23
C SER A 12 -18.37 -22.65 30.43
N LYS A 13 -19.32 -21.70 30.36
CA LYS A 13 -19.08 -20.35 29.86
C LYS A 13 -18.15 -19.64 30.85
N PHE A 14 -16.91 -19.38 30.46
CA PHE A 14 -15.97 -18.58 31.23
C PHE A 14 -16.45 -17.11 31.23
N LYS A 15 -17.27 -16.75 32.22
CA LYS A 15 -17.65 -15.36 32.49
C LYS A 15 -16.41 -14.63 33.00
N ARG A 16 -15.95 -13.62 32.26
CA ARG A 16 -14.98 -12.62 32.75
C ARG A 16 -15.58 -11.96 34.01
N LYS A 17 -14.88 -12.03 35.14
CA LYS A 17 -15.26 -11.31 36.37
C LYS A 17 -14.94 -9.82 36.20
N PRO A 18 -15.78 -8.90 36.70
CA PRO A 18 -15.46 -7.48 36.68
C PRO A 18 -14.30 -7.20 37.66
N VAL A 19 -13.28 -6.50 37.17
CA VAL A 19 -12.16 -6.02 37.99
C VAL A 19 -12.67 -4.89 38.89
N LEU A 20 -12.55 -5.09 40.20
CA LEU A 20 -12.77 -4.07 41.23
C LEU A 20 -11.76 -2.94 41.01
N LYS A 21 -12.25 -1.71 40.78
CA LYS A 21 -11.43 -0.49 40.84
C LYS A 21 -11.02 -0.26 42.29
N THR A 22 -9.82 -0.69 42.65
CA THR A 22 -9.21 -0.32 43.92
C THR A 22 -8.77 1.14 43.84
N ARG A 23 -9.34 1.94 44.73
CA ARG A 23 -9.14 3.37 44.90
C ARG A 23 -7.78 3.59 45.58
N ILE A 24 -6.74 3.97 44.83
CA ILE A 24 -5.52 4.57 45.40
C ILE A 24 -5.65 6.07 45.22
N LEU A 25 -6.28 6.72 46.20
CA LEU A 25 -6.16 8.16 46.46
C LEU A 25 -5.40 8.30 47.78
N SER A 26 -4.10 8.59 47.71
CA SER A 26 -3.39 9.41 48.69
C SER A 26 -1.96 9.62 48.21
N SER A 27 -1.75 10.66 47.39
CA SER A 27 -0.47 11.41 47.28
C SER A 27 -0.56 12.60 46.31
N PHE A 28 -1.66 12.77 45.57
CA PHE A 28 -1.86 13.88 44.62
C PHE A 28 -2.83 14.96 45.16
N GLU A 29 -2.77 15.26 46.45
CA GLU A 29 -3.50 16.38 47.07
C GLU A 29 -2.54 17.07 48.04
N ARG A 30 -1.62 17.86 47.48
CA ARG A 30 -0.86 18.93 48.14
C ARG A 30 0.01 19.57 47.08
N TYR A 31 -0.57 20.44 46.26
CA TYR A 31 0.08 21.57 45.58
C TYR A 31 -0.97 22.26 44.70
N GLU A 32 -2.01 22.77 45.36
CA GLU A 32 -2.93 23.75 44.80
C GLU A 32 -3.14 24.75 45.93
N ASN A 33 -2.46 25.89 45.82
CA ASN A 33 -2.54 27.14 46.60
C ASN A 33 -1.12 27.69 46.75
N ASP A 34 -0.65 28.40 45.74
CA ASP A 34 0.31 29.52 45.84
C ASP A 34 0.57 30.04 44.41
N ASP A 35 -0.40 30.77 43.86
CA ASP A 35 -0.38 31.31 42.51
C ASP A 35 -0.37 32.85 42.52
N LYS A 36 0.49 33.42 43.36
CA LYS A 36 0.84 34.85 43.37
C LYS A 36 2.33 34.97 43.66
N ASP A 37 3.03 35.72 42.81
CA ASP A 37 4.45 36.12 42.91
C ASP A 37 5.50 35.27 42.17
N LEU A 38 5.28 35.00 40.87
CA LEU A 38 6.39 34.71 39.94
C LEU A 38 6.66 35.91 39.00
N PRO A 39 7.92 36.31 38.82
CA PRO A 39 8.29 37.51 38.06
C PRO A 39 8.01 37.32 36.55
N ILE A 40 7.36 38.34 35.96
CA ILE A 40 7.12 38.44 34.52
C ILE A 40 8.48 38.52 33.81
N ILE A 41 8.82 37.45 33.08
CA ILE A 41 9.96 37.44 32.16
C ILE A 41 9.52 38.19 30.90
N PRO A 42 10.22 39.25 30.45
CA PRO A 42 9.86 39.95 29.23
C PRO A 42 10.07 39.04 28.02
N ILE A 43 9.01 38.82 27.24
CA ILE A 43 9.10 38.18 25.92
C ILE A 43 9.85 39.16 25.00
N PRO A 44 10.98 38.79 24.39
CA PRO A 44 11.65 39.65 23.42
C PRO A 44 10.75 39.82 22.19
N ASN A 45 10.18 41.02 22.05
CA ASN A 45 9.59 41.52 20.82
C ASN A 45 10.73 41.72 19.82
N ASP A 46 11.01 40.72 18.98
CA ASP A 46 11.72 40.88 17.71
C ASP A 46 11.42 39.67 16.80
N CYS A 47 10.15 39.53 16.41
CA CYS A 47 9.83 38.81 15.17
C CYS A 47 10.19 39.74 14.01
N ASN A 48 11.47 39.78 13.66
CA ASN A 48 11.91 40.33 12.39
C ASN A 48 11.19 39.59 11.27
N HIS A 49 10.49 40.39 10.49
CA HIS A 49 9.75 40.04 9.29
C HIS A 49 10.67 39.33 8.29
N LEU A 50 10.79 38.01 8.41
CA LEU A 50 11.17 37.16 7.29
C LEU A 50 9.96 37.14 6.36
N GLN A 51 10.02 38.00 5.34
CA GLN A 51 9.17 37.90 4.16
C GLN A 51 9.38 36.49 3.60
N ILE A 52 8.46 35.59 3.94
CA ILE A 52 8.24 34.36 3.16
C ILE A 52 8.01 34.89 1.74
N PRO A 53 8.83 34.53 0.74
CA PRO A 53 8.50 34.89 -0.63
C PRO A 53 7.11 34.33 -0.85
N GLU A 54 6.14 35.18 -1.18
CA GLU A 54 4.85 34.70 -1.65
C GLU A 54 5.16 33.60 -2.67
N ARG A 55 4.69 32.38 -2.39
CA ARG A 55 4.63 31.34 -3.42
C ARG A 55 3.77 31.97 -4.50
N SER A 56 4.46 32.53 -5.49
CA SER A 56 3.84 33.09 -6.66
C SER A 56 2.86 32.04 -7.16
N CYS A 57 1.60 32.47 -7.22
CA CYS A 57 0.64 31.89 -8.11
C CYS A 57 1.37 31.62 -9.43
N PHE A 58 1.67 30.35 -9.71
CA PHE A 58 2.36 29.99 -10.93
C PHE A 58 1.47 30.49 -12.07
N PRO A 59 1.93 31.42 -12.94
CA PRO A 59 1.13 31.81 -14.08
C PRO A 59 0.92 30.56 -14.93
N ALA A 60 -0.34 30.18 -15.09
CA ALA A 60 -0.80 29.00 -15.80
C ALA A 60 -0.65 29.12 -17.33
N SER A 61 0.51 29.55 -17.83
CA SER A 61 0.68 29.80 -19.27
C SER A 61 2.07 29.54 -19.86
N LYS A 62 2.95 28.80 -19.18
CA LYS A 62 4.30 28.49 -19.71
C LYS A 62 4.67 27.00 -19.79
N ALA A 63 3.72 26.08 -19.65
CA ALA A 63 4.01 24.63 -19.66
C ALA A 63 4.03 24.03 -21.09
N SER A 64 3.47 24.70 -22.10
CA SER A 64 3.34 24.18 -23.47
C SER A 64 4.50 24.52 -24.41
N GLU A 65 5.55 25.21 -23.94
CA GLU A 65 6.70 25.56 -24.79
C GLU A 65 7.59 24.34 -25.06
N GLY A 66 7.27 23.57 -26.11
CA GLY A 66 8.27 22.74 -26.79
C GLY A 66 7.79 21.49 -27.52
N MET A 67 6.56 21.00 -27.29
CA MET A 67 6.03 19.82 -27.99
C MET A 67 4.65 20.09 -28.58
N ASP A 68 4.45 19.67 -29.82
CA ASP A 68 3.17 19.78 -30.52
C ASP A 68 2.12 18.84 -29.91
N PRO A 69 0.82 19.22 -29.83
CA PRO A 69 -0.23 18.38 -29.25
C PRO A 69 -0.30 16.97 -29.83
N PHE A 70 -0.04 16.79 -31.13
CA PHE A 70 -0.04 15.46 -31.75
C PHE A 70 1.12 14.60 -31.23
N GLU A 71 2.31 15.18 -31.07
CA GLU A 71 3.45 14.48 -30.48
C GLU A 71 3.15 14.08 -29.03
N VAL A 72 2.54 14.99 -28.27
CA VAL A 72 2.13 14.73 -26.88
C VAL A 72 1.18 13.54 -26.81
N ARG A 73 0.17 13.53 -27.67
CA ARG A 73 -0.82 12.46 -27.80
C ARG A 73 -0.19 11.10 -28.14
N VAL A 74 0.66 11.04 -29.16
CA VAL A 74 1.32 9.79 -29.60
C VAL A 74 2.21 9.24 -28.49
N ARG A 75 2.96 10.12 -27.83
CA ARG A 75 3.86 9.72 -26.75
C ARG A 75 3.10 9.21 -25.53
N PHE A 76 2.01 9.88 -25.15
CA PHE A 76 1.17 9.42 -24.05
C PHE A 76 0.49 8.09 -24.38
N THR A 77 -0.02 7.95 -25.60
CA THR A 77 -0.59 6.68 -26.10
C THR A 77 0.41 5.54 -26.01
N SER A 78 1.69 5.78 -26.30
CA SER A 78 2.76 4.78 -26.13
C SER A 78 2.86 4.29 -24.68
N PHE A 79 2.86 5.20 -23.69
CA PHE A 79 2.86 4.81 -22.28
C PHE A 79 1.66 3.96 -21.90
N LEU A 80 0.46 4.33 -22.37
CA LEU A 80 -0.77 3.59 -22.10
C LEU A 80 -0.80 2.20 -22.78
N SER A 81 -0.21 2.08 -23.96
CA SER A 81 -0.19 0.83 -24.73
C SER A 81 0.71 -0.24 -24.11
N SER A 82 1.76 0.16 -23.39
CA SER A 82 2.74 -0.73 -22.74
C SER A 82 2.70 -0.58 -21.22
N MET A 83 1.52 -0.32 -20.65
CA MET A 83 1.39 -0.09 -19.23
C MET A 83 1.55 -1.39 -18.46
N THR A 84 2.35 -1.35 -17.40
CA THR A 84 2.61 -2.50 -16.53
C THR A 84 2.13 -2.22 -15.12
N ALA A 85 2.10 -3.24 -14.27
CA ALA A 85 1.77 -3.08 -12.86
C ALA A 85 2.80 -2.22 -12.08
N SER A 86 3.94 -1.84 -12.69
CA SER A 86 5.02 -1.09 -12.05
C SER A 86 4.64 0.34 -11.68
N VAL A 87 4.94 0.74 -10.44
CA VAL A 87 4.81 2.12 -9.95
C VAL A 87 5.62 3.11 -10.79
N THR A 88 6.76 2.69 -11.35
CA THR A 88 7.57 3.56 -12.22
C THR A 88 6.87 3.85 -13.55
N SER A 89 6.12 2.88 -14.08
CA SER A 89 5.33 3.05 -15.31
C SER A 89 4.21 4.07 -15.07
N SER A 90 3.43 3.88 -14.00
CA SER A 90 2.34 4.78 -13.62
C SER A 90 2.83 6.20 -13.29
N ASN A 91 3.91 6.32 -12.50
CA ASN A 91 4.50 7.62 -12.18
C ASN A 91 4.96 8.38 -13.42
N LYS A 92 5.65 7.71 -14.34
CA LYS A 92 6.15 8.35 -15.56
C LYS A 92 5.01 8.85 -16.44
N ALA A 93 3.95 8.06 -16.61
CA ALA A 93 2.79 8.45 -17.38
C ALA A 93 2.03 9.61 -16.70
N ALA A 94 1.90 9.60 -15.37
CA ALA A 94 1.15 10.63 -14.64
C ALA A 94 1.91 11.97 -14.63
N GLN A 95 3.23 11.94 -14.38
CA GLN A 95 4.08 13.12 -14.50
C GLN A 95 4.02 13.72 -15.91
N TYR A 96 3.97 12.87 -16.94
CA TYR A 96 3.82 13.33 -18.31
C TYR A 96 2.46 14.02 -18.53
N ALA A 97 1.38 13.43 -18.05
CA ALA A 97 0.04 13.99 -18.16
C ALA A 97 -0.10 15.34 -17.44
N LEU A 98 0.47 15.47 -16.24
CA LEU A 98 0.44 16.71 -15.46
C LEU A 98 1.37 17.80 -16.01
N LYS A 99 2.48 17.40 -16.65
CA LYS A 99 3.35 18.34 -17.38
C LYS A 99 2.58 19.04 -18.51
N PHE A 100 1.69 18.33 -19.20
CA PHE A 100 0.88 18.84 -20.30
C PHE A 100 -0.60 18.98 -19.90
N ARG A 101 -0.87 19.47 -18.68
CA ARG A 101 -2.23 19.66 -18.15
C ARG A 101 -3.14 20.56 -18.99
N ASP A 102 -2.59 21.39 -19.87
CA ASP A 102 -3.39 22.22 -20.79
C ASP A 102 -4.04 21.38 -21.92
N LEU A 103 -3.61 20.12 -22.07
CA LEU A 103 -4.13 19.14 -23.02
C LEU A 103 -4.84 17.97 -22.32
N ASP A 104 -5.26 18.17 -21.07
CA ASP A 104 -5.88 17.16 -20.21
C ASP A 104 -7.09 16.46 -20.85
N GLU A 105 -7.96 17.17 -21.56
CA GLU A 105 -9.11 16.59 -22.27
C GLU A 105 -8.70 15.62 -23.40
N ASP A 106 -7.66 15.94 -24.18
CA ASP A 106 -7.13 15.06 -25.25
C ASP A 106 -6.40 13.86 -24.65
N LEU A 107 -5.63 14.09 -23.57
CA LEU A 107 -4.94 13.03 -22.85
C LEU A 107 -5.93 12.08 -22.17
N HIS A 108 -6.99 12.58 -21.56
CA HIS A 108 -8.06 11.74 -21.01
C HIS A 108 -8.78 10.96 -22.11
N SER A 109 -9.00 11.57 -23.29
CA SER A 109 -9.52 10.87 -24.46
C SER A 109 -8.60 9.71 -24.88
N CYS A 110 -7.28 9.88 -24.82
CA CYS A 110 -6.31 8.79 -25.07
C CYS A 110 -6.46 7.63 -24.07
N ILE A 111 -6.75 7.92 -22.80
CA ILE A 111 -6.99 6.89 -21.77
C ILE A 111 -8.20 6.04 -22.17
N LEU A 112 -9.32 6.67 -22.49
CA LEU A 112 -10.55 5.98 -22.89
C LEU A 112 -10.34 5.20 -24.20
N GLU A 113 -9.68 5.79 -25.19
CA GLU A 113 -9.34 5.10 -26.43
C GLU A 113 -8.52 3.83 -26.19
N GLN A 114 -7.50 3.88 -25.32
CA GLN A 114 -6.73 2.67 -25.01
C GLN A 114 -7.55 1.65 -24.24
N LEU A 115 -8.41 2.06 -23.30
CA LEU A 115 -9.30 1.15 -22.57
C LEU A 115 -10.27 0.43 -23.51
N GLU A 116 -10.82 1.12 -24.50
CA GLU A 116 -11.86 0.59 -25.38
C GLU A 116 -11.32 -0.16 -26.60
N ARG A 117 -10.06 0.10 -26.98
CA ARG A 117 -9.41 -0.53 -28.14
C ARG A 117 -9.54 -2.06 -28.10
N ASN A 118 -10.15 -2.64 -29.12
CA ASN A 118 -10.44 -4.10 -29.20
C ASN A 118 -9.20 -4.99 -29.09
N GLY A 119 -8.04 -4.52 -29.56
CA GLY A 119 -6.77 -5.26 -29.47
C GLY A 119 -6.02 -5.08 -28.14
N ASN A 120 -6.52 -4.25 -27.22
CA ASN A 120 -5.86 -4.02 -25.94
C ASN A 120 -6.22 -5.13 -24.94
N SER A 121 -5.20 -5.77 -24.38
CA SER A 121 -5.35 -6.89 -23.45
C SER A 121 -6.11 -6.48 -22.18
N MET A 122 -6.96 -7.37 -21.65
CA MET A 122 -7.69 -7.17 -20.40
C MET A 122 -6.76 -6.87 -19.22
N ASN A 123 -5.53 -7.42 -19.25
CA ASN A 123 -4.53 -7.15 -18.24
C ASN A 123 -3.98 -5.71 -18.34
N ASN A 124 -3.72 -5.21 -19.55
CA ASN A 124 -3.32 -3.82 -19.75
C ASN A 124 -4.46 -2.85 -19.39
N ARG A 125 -5.72 -3.22 -19.66
CA ARG A 125 -6.90 -2.46 -19.20
C ARG A 125 -6.95 -2.35 -17.67
N ALA A 126 -6.67 -3.43 -16.97
CA ALA A 126 -6.53 -3.42 -15.51
C ALA A 126 -5.37 -2.51 -15.04
N ASN A 127 -4.21 -2.53 -15.72
CA ASN A 127 -3.10 -1.62 -15.44
C ASN A 127 -3.50 -0.15 -15.62
N ILE A 128 -4.19 0.18 -16.72
CA ILE A 128 -4.69 1.53 -16.99
C ILE A 128 -5.65 1.97 -15.89
N MET A 129 -6.51 1.08 -15.37
CA MET A 129 -7.40 1.41 -14.26
C MET A 129 -6.63 1.78 -12.98
N TYR A 130 -5.59 1.03 -12.62
CA TYR A 130 -4.71 1.41 -11.50
C TYR A 130 -3.99 2.73 -11.75
N PHE A 131 -3.59 2.99 -12.99
CA PHE A 131 -2.98 4.26 -13.36
C PHE A 131 -3.95 5.44 -13.24
N ILE A 132 -5.23 5.29 -13.59
CA ILE A 132 -6.23 6.37 -13.44
C ILE A 132 -6.33 6.80 -11.98
N GLU A 133 -6.35 5.83 -11.06
CA GLU A 133 -6.35 6.09 -9.61
C GLU A 133 -5.09 6.85 -9.18
N HIS A 134 -3.92 6.41 -9.66
CA HIS A 134 -2.64 7.07 -9.39
C HIS A 134 -2.58 8.49 -9.98
N LEU A 135 -3.11 8.68 -11.19
CA LEU A 135 -3.20 9.97 -11.87
C LEU A 135 -4.08 10.93 -11.07
N CYS A 136 -5.25 10.49 -10.61
CA CYS A 136 -6.14 11.29 -9.77
C CYS A 136 -5.45 11.74 -8.48
N ASP A 137 -4.70 10.84 -7.83
CA ASP A 137 -3.94 11.16 -6.62
C ASP A 137 -2.82 12.19 -6.89
N MET A 138 -2.08 12.03 -7.97
CA MET A 138 -1.07 13.01 -8.37
C MET A 138 -1.69 14.37 -8.75
N ALA A 139 -2.79 14.36 -9.48
CA ALA A 139 -3.50 15.54 -9.94
C ALA A 139 -4.10 16.33 -8.76
N ALA A 140 -4.66 15.64 -7.76
CA ALA A 140 -5.13 16.25 -6.52
C ALA A 140 -4.01 16.98 -5.77
N ARG A 141 -2.83 16.34 -5.64
CA ARG A 141 -1.65 16.93 -4.99
C ARG A 141 -1.13 18.18 -5.71
N GLU A 142 -1.33 18.26 -7.03
CA GLU A 142 -0.97 19.42 -7.85
C GLU A 142 -2.12 20.44 -8.06
N ASN A 143 -3.26 20.23 -7.39
CA ASN A 143 -4.48 21.05 -7.51
C ASN A 143 -5.07 21.13 -8.92
N HIS A 144 -4.87 20.09 -9.73
CA HIS A 144 -5.44 20.00 -11.07
C HIS A 144 -6.58 18.96 -11.07
N TYR A 145 -7.78 19.40 -10.69
CA TYR A 145 -8.92 18.52 -10.43
C TYR A 145 -9.67 18.06 -11.68
N ASP A 146 -9.27 18.51 -12.88
CA ASP A 146 -10.00 18.22 -14.12
C ASP A 146 -9.90 16.73 -14.51
N TYR A 147 -8.75 16.07 -14.30
CA TYR A 147 -8.64 14.61 -14.41
C TYR A 147 -9.60 13.86 -13.47
N ILE A 148 -9.85 14.37 -12.26
CA ILE A 148 -10.79 13.76 -11.31
C ILE A 148 -12.22 13.93 -11.82
N ARG A 149 -12.59 15.12 -12.31
CA ARG A 149 -13.93 15.38 -12.87
C ARG A 149 -14.22 14.53 -14.10
N MET A 150 -13.26 14.43 -15.02
CA MET A 150 -13.39 13.60 -16.22
C MET A 150 -13.48 12.11 -15.87
N MET A 151 -12.68 11.64 -14.92
CA MET A 151 -12.78 10.27 -14.39
C MET A 151 -14.16 10.00 -13.75
N GLN A 152 -14.67 10.92 -12.93
CA GLN A 152 -16.00 10.80 -12.32
C GLN A 152 -17.11 10.69 -13.38
N ARG A 153 -17.05 11.54 -14.42
CA ARG A 153 -18.00 11.53 -15.54
C ARG A 153 -17.99 10.19 -16.28
N ASP A 154 -16.80 9.64 -16.51
CA ASP A 154 -16.60 8.49 -17.38
C ASP A 154 -16.41 7.16 -16.60
N ILE A 155 -16.65 7.13 -15.28
CA ILE A 155 -16.34 5.96 -14.44
C ILE A 155 -17.07 4.69 -14.88
N LEU A 156 -18.34 4.79 -15.27
CA LEU A 156 -19.11 3.64 -15.78
C LEU A 156 -18.50 3.11 -17.07
N ARG A 157 -18.12 4.02 -17.98
CA ARG A 157 -17.47 3.67 -19.25
C ARG A 157 -16.11 3.01 -19.02
N ILE A 158 -15.34 3.48 -18.05
CA ILE A 158 -14.07 2.87 -17.63
C ILE A 158 -14.32 1.47 -17.07
N VAL A 159 -15.30 1.31 -16.16
CA VAL A 159 -15.65 0.02 -15.55
C VAL A 159 -16.10 -0.99 -16.61
N ASP A 160 -16.95 -0.60 -17.54
CA ASP A 160 -17.44 -1.48 -18.60
C ASP A 160 -16.34 -1.84 -19.61
N ALA A 161 -15.35 -0.98 -19.82
CA ALA A 161 -14.18 -1.30 -20.65
C ALA A 161 -13.25 -2.32 -19.97
N VAL A 162 -13.08 -2.25 -18.64
CA VAL A 162 -12.17 -3.13 -17.87
C VAL A 162 -12.83 -4.45 -17.46
N ALA A 163 -14.10 -4.41 -17.10
CA ALA A 163 -14.93 -5.54 -16.70
C ALA A 163 -16.28 -5.55 -17.46
N PRO A 164 -16.25 -5.94 -18.76
CA PRO A 164 -17.46 -5.97 -19.58
C PRO A 164 -18.50 -6.99 -19.08
N GLU A 165 -19.78 -6.73 -19.36
CA GLU A 165 -20.92 -7.55 -18.94
C GLU A 165 -20.93 -8.97 -19.52
N HIS A 166 -20.27 -9.18 -20.66
CA HIS A 166 -20.21 -10.48 -21.34
C HIS A 166 -19.21 -11.48 -20.73
N GLY A 167 -18.80 -11.26 -19.47
CA GLY A 167 -17.93 -12.18 -18.71
C GLY A 167 -16.44 -12.15 -19.07
N ALA A 168 -16.05 -11.53 -20.19
CA ALA A 168 -14.64 -11.46 -20.62
C ALA A 168 -13.72 -10.73 -19.63
N GLY A 169 -14.29 -9.89 -18.76
CA GLY A 169 -13.57 -9.18 -17.70
C GLY A 169 -13.85 -9.70 -16.29
N ALA A 170 -14.45 -10.90 -16.13
CA ALA A 170 -14.72 -11.48 -14.80
C ALA A 170 -13.45 -11.55 -13.92
N ALA A 171 -12.31 -11.92 -14.52
CA ALA A 171 -11.02 -11.95 -13.83
C ALA A 171 -10.55 -10.58 -13.31
N ASN A 172 -11.08 -9.48 -13.84
CA ASN A 172 -10.74 -8.12 -13.43
C ASN A 172 -11.73 -7.54 -12.40
N VAL A 173 -12.84 -8.21 -12.09
CA VAL A 173 -13.85 -7.69 -11.14
C VAL A 173 -13.22 -7.33 -9.79
N LYS A 174 -12.32 -8.19 -9.28
CA LYS A 174 -11.56 -7.92 -8.05
C LYS A 174 -10.68 -6.67 -8.16
N VAL A 175 -10.05 -6.44 -9.31
CA VAL A 175 -9.25 -5.23 -9.58
C VAL A 175 -10.14 -3.99 -9.57
N VAL A 176 -11.28 -4.06 -10.25
CA VAL A 176 -12.23 -2.94 -10.33
C VAL A 176 -12.71 -2.56 -8.93
N ARG A 177 -13.16 -3.54 -8.12
CA ARG A 177 -13.58 -3.30 -6.73
C ARG A 177 -12.47 -2.64 -5.91
N ARG A 178 -11.23 -3.14 -6.03
CA ARG A 178 -10.09 -2.59 -5.29
C ARG A 178 -9.81 -1.13 -5.65
N VAL A 179 -9.88 -0.78 -6.94
CA VAL A 179 -9.67 0.60 -7.39
C VAL A 179 -10.82 1.52 -6.98
N LEU A 180 -12.07 1.08 -7.08
CA LEU A 180 -13.23 1.86 -6.65
C LEU A 180 -13.17 2.18 -5.15
N GLN A 181 -12.79 1.21 -4.32
CA GLN A 181 -12.57 1.41 -2.89
C GLN A 181 -11.45 2.42 -2.62
N ALA A 182 -10.33 2.35 -3.37
CA ALA A 182 -9.24 3.32 -3.24
C ALA A 182 -9.69 4.75 -3.61
N LEU A 183 -10.46 4.90 -4.70
CA LEU A 183 -11.05 6.18 -5.10
C LEU A 183 -12.04 6.73 -4.06
N GLN A 184 -12.81 5.85 -3.40
CA GLN A 184 -13.70 6.20 -2.29
C GLN A 184 -12.92 6.69 -1.06
N THR A 185 -11.91 5.94 -0.62
CA THR A 185 -11.09 6.29 0.54
C THR A 185 -10.40 7.65 0.34
N LYS A 186 -9.98 7.94 -0.90
CA LYS A 186 -9.38 9.22 -1.29
C LYS A 186 -10.41 10.33 -1.53
N SER A 187 -11.70 10.07 -1.33
CA SER A 187 -12.82 11.00 -1.55
C SER A 187 -12.92 11.53 -2.99
N PHE A 188 -12.39 10.78 -3.98
CA PHE A 188 -12.56 11.08 -5.40
C PHE A 188 -13.89 10.54 -5.94
N LEU A 189 -14.47 9.53 -5.30
CA LEU A 189 -15.82 9.04 -5.58
C LEU A 189 -16.66 9.05 -4.31
N LEU A 190 -17.95 9.29 -4.46
CA LEU A 190 -18.92 9.18 -3.38
C LEU A 190 -19.16 7.70 -3.06
N GLU A 191 -19.35 7.39 -1.78
CA GLU A 191 -19.70 6.04 -1.30
C GLU A 191 -20.94 5.48 -2.01
N GLN A 192 -21.96 6.32 -2.21
CA GLN A 192 -23.17 5.92 -2.92
C GLN A 192 -22.85 5.46 -4.36
N THR A 193 -22.05 6.22 -5.11
CA THR A 193 -21.66 5.86 -6.48
C THR A 193 -20.89 4.55 -6.52
N VAL A 194 -20.01 4.31 -5.55
CA VAL A 194 -19.26 3.05 -5.45
C VAL A 194 -20.19 1.88 -5.16
N SER A 195 -21.13 2.05 -4.23
CA SER A 195 -22.11 1.02 -3.89
C SER A 195 -23.02 0.65 -5.08
N GLU A 196 -23.49 1.64 -5.84
CA GLU A 196 -24.27 1.42 -7.07
C GLU A 196 -23.47 0.63 -8.12
N ILE A 197 -22.19 0.98 -8.33
CA ILE A 197 -21.33 0.25 -9.28
C ILE A 197 -21.02 -1.17 -8.77
N GLU A 198 -20.81 -1.36 -7.46
CA GLU A 198 -20.59 -2.68 -6.88
C GLU A 198 -21.80 -3.60 -7.05
N GLU A 199 -23.02 -3.07 -6.98
CA GLU A 199 -24.23 -3.83 -7.26
C GLU A 199 -24.27 -4.32 -8.73
N LEU A 200 -23.92 -3.44 -9.68
CA LEU A 200 -23.81 -3.80 -11.10
C LEU A 200 -22.72 -4.87 -11.34
N LEU A 201 -21.62 -4.81 -10.59
CA LEU A 201 -20.53 -5.78 -10.69
C LEU A 201 -20.88 -7.14 -10.05
N ARG A 202 -21.80 -7.19 -9.08
CA ARG A 202 -22.20 -8.43 -8.41
C ARG A 202 -22.83 -9.43 -9.38
N GLU A 203 -23.65 -8.95 -10.32
CA GLU A 203 -24.25 -9.79 -11.36
C GLU A 203 -23.18 -10.42 -12.27
N ARG A 204 -22.06 -9.70 -12.48
CA ARG A 204 -20.94 -10.08 -13.35
C ARG A 204 -19.95 -11.07 -12.70
N ASP A 205 -19.95 -11.16 -11.36
CA ASP A 205 -19.09 -12.04 -10.55
C ASP A 205 -19.67 -13.46 -10.37
N THR A 206 -20.87 -13.71 -10.88
CA THR A 206 -21.61 -14.99 -10.69
C THR A 206 -21.17 -16.13 -11.61
N LEU A 207 -20.13 -15.93 -12.44
CA LEU A 207 -19.47 -17.04 -13.13
C LEU A 207 -18.39 -17.60 -12.20
N PRO A 208 -18.61 -18.77 -11.57
CA PRO A 208 -17.61 -19.35 -10.71
C PRO A 208 -16.31 -19.58 -11.49
N ASP A 209 -15.18 -19.29 -10.85
CA ASP A 209 -13.93 -20.01 -11.07
C ASP A 209 -14.32 -21.50 -11.09
N THR A 210 -14.50 -22.08 -12.27
CA THR A 210 -14.47 -23.54 -12.37
C THR A 210 -13.02 -23.89 -12.12
N ASP A 211 -12.68 -24.03 -10.85
CA ASP A 211 -11.54 -24.78 -10.38
C ASP A 211 -11.52 -26.07 -11.20
N VAL A 212 -10.60 -26.12 -12.17
CA VAL A 212 -10.28 -27.34 -12.88
C VAL A 212 -9.51 -28.23 -11.90
N ASP A 213 -10.22 -28.73 -10.91
CA ASP A 213 -9.86 -29.96 -10.24
C ASP A 213 -10.13 -31.08 -11.25
N MET A 214 -9.15 -31.28 -12.15
CA MET A 214 -9.04 -32.49 -12.93
C MET A 214 -7.86 -33.27 -12.40
N ASP A 215 -8.20 -34.17 -11.48
CA ASP A 215 -7.61 -35.49 -11.34
C ASP A 215 -7.01 -35.98 -12.67
N LEU A 216 -5.68 -36.06 -12.70
CA LEU A 216 -4.95 -36.79 -13.72
C LEU A 216 -4.97 -38.29 -13.35
N ASP A 217 -6.11 -38.95 -13.54
CA ASP A 217 -6.08 -40.35 -13.95
C ASP A 217 -6.13 -40.43 -15.47
N SER A 218 -5.12 -41.08 -16.01
CA SER A 218 -4.84 -41.16 -17.42
C SER A 218 -5.59 -42.36 -17.97
N ASN A 219 -6.54 -42.13 -18.89
CA ASN A 219 -6.85 -42.98 -20.06
C ASN A 219 -8.34 -43.00 -20.40
N ALA A 220 -8.78 -42.13 -21.32
CA ALA A 220 -9.85 -42.47 -22.24
C ALA A 220 -9.84 -41.54 -23.46
N THR A 221 -9.94 -42.17 -24.62
CA THR A 221 -9.98 -41.56 -25.94
C THR A 221 -11.37 -40.99 -26.25
N SER A 222 -11.37 -40.01 -27.15
CA SER A 222 -12.47 -39.62 -28.07
C SER A 222 -13.31 -38.36 -27.77
N ARG A 223 -13.07 -37.36 -28.63
CA ARG A 223 -14.04 -36.52 -29.37
C ARG A 223 -15.16 -35.84 -28.57
N GLY A 224 -14.92 -34.56 -28.25
CA GLY A 224 -15.95 -33.55 -28.08
C GLY A 224 -15.36 -32.18 -28.41
N LYS A 225 -15.66 -31.66 -29.60
CA LYS A 225 -15.21 -30.34 -30.08
C LYS A 225 -16.08 -29.27 -29.41
N SER A 226 -15.85 -28.99 -28.12
CA SER A 226 -16.38 -27.77 -27.51
C SER A 226 -15.47 -26.61 -27.90
N ASN A 227 -16.07 -25.46 -28.17
CA ASN A 227 -15.38 -24.21 -28.48
C ASN A 227 -14.49 -23.80 -27.30
N ALA A 228 -13.28 -24.35 -27.25
CA ALA A 228 -12.25 -23.89 -26.34
C ALA A 228 -11.94 -22.45 -26.73
N ALA A 229 -12.17 -21.52 -25.79
CA ALA A 229 -11.69 -20.15 -25.88
C ALA A 229 -10.23 -20.16 -26.39
N PRO A 230 -9.84 -19.24 -27.29
CA PRO A 230 -8.51 -19.23 -27.86
C PRO A 230 -7.49 -19.30 -26.73
N LYS A 231 -6.71 -20.37 -26.70
CA LYS A 231 -5.66 -20.57 -25.69
C LYS A 231 -4.76 -19.34 -25.74
N LEU A 232 -4.84 -18.51 -24.69
CA LEU A 232 -4.01 -17.32 -24.54
C LEU A 232 -2.55 -17.73 -24.75
N GLU A 233 -1.80 -16.92 -25.50
CA GLU A 233 -0.40 -17.22 -25.78
C GLU A 233 0.35 -17.40 -24.46
N LYS A 234 1.15 -18.47 -24.33
CA LYS A 234 1.88 -18.80 -23.09
C LYS A 234 2.62 -17.58 -22.50
N LYS A 235 3.21 -16.74 -23.36
CA LYS A 235 3.86 -15.48 -22.97
C LYS A 235 2.91 -14.47 -22.32
N GLN A 236 1.68 -14.36 -22.80
CA GLN A 236 0.67 -13.46 -22.24
C GLN A 236 0.22 -13.94 -20.86
N VAL A 237 0.12 -15.26 -20.67
CA VAL A 237 -0.20 -15.86 -19.36
C VAL A 237 0.95 -15.64 -18.37
N GLU A 238 2.19 -15.91 -18.77
CA GLU A 238 3.39 -15.67 -17.94
C GLU A 238 3.54 -14.19 -17.56
N GLN A 239 3.31 -13.28 -18.52
CA GLN A 239 3.32 -11.84 -18.25
C GLN A 239 2.26 -11.46 -17.21
N ARG A 240 1.04 -12.00 -17.34
CA ARG A 240 -0.03 -11.73 -16.38
C ARG A 240 0.31 -12.25 -14.98
N ILE A 241 0.88 -13.46 -14.88
CA ILE A 241 1.32 -14.04 -13.61
C ILE A 241 2.37 -13.14 -12.95
N GLU A 242 3.37 -12.68 -13.70
CA GLU A 242 4.43 -11.84 -13.15
C GLU A 242 3.90 -10.46 -12.73
N GLU A 243 2.97 -9.88 -13.49
CA GLU A 243 2.33 -8.63 -13.12
C GLU A 243 1.47 -8.75 -11.86
N ASP A 244 0.71 -9.84 -11.71
CA ASP A 244 -0.07 -10.09 -10.50
C ASP A 244 0.83 -10.39 -9.28
N ARG A 245 1.94 -11.11 -9.49
CA ARG A 245 2.98 -11.29 -8.46
C ARG A 245 3.51 -9.96 -7.99
N GLU A 246 3.80 -9.07 -8.92
CA GLU A 246 4.31 -7.73 -8.63
C GLU A 246 3.24 -6.87 -7.91
N ARG A 247 1.95 -6.99 -8.25
CA ARG A 247 0.86 -6.34 -7.47
C ARG A 247 0.80 -6.83 -6.03
N HIS A 248 0.84 -8.15 -5.83
CA HIS A 248 0.81 -8.73 -4.48
C HIS A 248 2.02 -8.35 -3.65
N LYS A 249 3.20 -8.26 -4.29
CA LYS A 249 4.39 -7.73 -3.64
C LYS A 249 4.14 -6.31 -3.15
N ARG A 250 3.62 -5.42 -3.98
CA ARG A 250 3.28 -4.03 -3.59
C ARG A 250 2.28 -3.93 -2.46
N LEU A 251 1.23 -4.75 -2.48
CA LEU A 251 0.23 -4.76 -1.41
C LEU A 251 0.87 -5.02 -0.04
N ARG A 252 1.97 -5.78 0.00
CA ARG A 252 2.68 -6.12 1.22
C ARG A 252 3.82 -5.15 1.59
N GLU A 253 4.23 -4.27 0.68
CA GLU A 253 5.36 -3.34 0.90
C GLU A 253 5.09 -2.33 2.03
N ASN A 254 3.83 -1.95 2.27
CA ASN A 254 3.46 -0.95 3.28
C ASN A 254 2.86 -1.56 4.57
N ILE A 255 2.82 -2.88 4.71
CA ILE A 255 2.20 -3.53 5.89
C ILE A 255 2.98 -3.23 7.18
N TRP A 256 4.30 -3.18 7.09
CA TRP A 256 5.18 -2.88 8.22
C TRP A 256 5.41 -1.38 8.44
N ALA A 257 4.92 -0.52 7.53
CA ALA A 257 5.12 0.91 7.64
C ALA A 257 4.24 1.50 8.74
N ILE A 258 4.86 2.22 9.67
CA ILE A 258 4.16 2.99 10.71
C ILE A 258 3.96 4.41 10.18
N PRO A 259 2.71 4.87 9.98
CA PRO A 259 2.45 6.23 9.54
C PRO A 259 3.03 7.23 10.55
N LYS A 260 3.92 8.12 10.09
CA LYS A 260 4.44 9.19 10.95
C LYS A 260 3.37 10.25 11.19
N MET A 261 3.29 10.73 12.42
CA MET A 261 2.45 11.84 12.85
C MET A 261 2.64 13.04 11.89
N GLY A 262 1.60 13.40 11.14
CA GLY A 262 1.60 14.62 10.32
C GLY A 262 0.80 14.62 9.00
N SER A 263 0.27 13.50 8.51
CA SER A 263 -0.38 13.50 7.18
C SER A 263 -1.90 13.70 7.16
N ALA A 264 -2.65 13.41 8.23
CA ALA A 264 -4.08 13.74 8.34
C ALA A 264 -4.62 13.28 9.70
N GLY A 265 -4.52 14.15 10.71
CA GLY A 265 -5.51 14.28 11.80
C GLY A 265 -5.91 13.10 12.69
N VAL A 266 -5.40 11.89 12.51
CA VAL A 266 -5.65 10.74 13.39
C VAL A 266 -4.31 10.13 13.77
N THR A 267 -3.96 10.33 15.03
CA THR A 267 -2.80 9.78 15.71
C THR A 267 -3.18 8.43 16.30
N GLU A 268 -2.90 7.35 15.59
CA GLU A 268 -2.63 6.09 16.26
C GLU A 268 -1.14 6.11 16.61
N ASP A 269 -0.82 6.19 17.91
CA ASP A 269 0.55 6.12 18.40
C ASP A 269 1.15 4.77 17.99
N GLU A 270 2.43 4.74 17.59
CA GLU A 270 3.15 3.48 17.32
C GLU A 270 3.00 2.52 18.50
N PHE A 271 3.00 3.09 19.71
CA PHE A 271 2.78 2.38 20.95
C PHE A 271 1.39 1.72 21.03
N ASP A 272 0.31 2.43 20.69
CA ASP A 272 -1.06 1.89 20.82
C ASP A 272 -1.27 0.73 19.86
N LYS A 273 -0.79 0.88 18.62
CA LYS A 273 -0.84 -0.20 17.62
C LYS A 273 -0.04 -1.41 18.09
N LEU A 274 1.18 -1.20 18.58
CA LEU A 274 2.01 -2.29 19.11
C LEU A 274 1.31 -2.96 20.31
N TRP A 275 0.72 -2.19 21.21
CA TRP A 275 0.04 -2.71 22.40
C TRP A 275 -1.15 -3.60 22.04
N ASP A 276 -1.95 -3.21 21.05
CA ASP A 276 -3.12 -3.96 20.60
C ASP A 276 -2.75 -5.19 19.74
N GLU A 277 -1.66 -5.12 18.96
CA GLU A 277 -1.22 -6.18 18.05
C GLU A 277 -0.22 -7.17 18.69
N THR A 278 0.37 -6.85 19.84
CA THR A 278 1.34 -7.72 20.52
C THR A 278 0.68 -9.03 20.94
N SER A 279 1.22 -10.16 20.45
CA SER A 279 0.79 -11.49 20.86
C SER A 279 1.28 -11.83 22.27
N ASP A 280 0.57 -12.75 22.93
CA ASP A 280 1.08 -13.38 24.16
C ASP A 280 2.39 -14.12 23.90
N LEU A 281 3.20 -14.28 24.95
CA LEU A 281 4.48 -15.01 24.87
C LEU A 281 4.28 -16.47 24.44
N GLY A 282 4.99 -16.87 23.39
CA GLY A 282 5.03 -18.21 22.83
C GLY A 282 6.32 -18.97 23.14
N GLU A 283 6.40 -20.21 22.65
CA GLU A 283 7.60 -21.06 22.77
C GLU A 283 8.80 -20.47 22.02
N ASP A 284 8.57 -19.97 20.80
CA ASP A 284 9.58 -19.31 19.95
C ASP A 284 10.24 -18.11 20.66
N ASP A 285 9.49 -17.37 21.49
CA ASP A 285 10.03 -16.25 22.27
C ASP A 285 11.05 -16.73 23.31
N PHE A 286 10.78 -17.84 24.00
CA PHE A 286 11.71 -18.40 24.99
C PHE A 286 12.98 -18.94 24.33
N GLU A 287 12.86 -19.54 23.14
CA GLU A 287 14.01 -19.96 22.35
C GLU A 287 14.86 -18.75 21.94
N LEU A 288 14.23 -17.70 21.40
CA LEU A 288 14.89 -16.45 21.06
C LEU A 288 15.62 -15.84 22.27
N TYR A 289 15.00 -15.80 23.46
CA TYR A 289 15.64 -15.27 24.66
C TYR A 289 16.83 -16.09 25.12
N ALA A 290 16.76 -17.42 25.02
CA ALA A 290 17.85 -18.32 25.38
C ALA A 290 19.04 -18.15 24.44
N GLU A 291 18.80 -18.05 23.14
CA GLU A 291 19.82 -17.78 22.12
C GLU A 291 20.49 -16.42 22.37
N GLU A 292 19.69 -15.37 22.56
CA GLU A 292 20.19 -14.01 22.79
C GLU A 292 21.01 -13.92 24.10
N ALA A 293 20.61 -14.65 25.15
CA ALA A 293 21.38 -14.75 26.39
C ALA A 293 22.73 -15.45 26.18
N ALA A 294 22.75 -16.53 25.39
CA ALA A 294 23.96 -17.25 25.06
C ALA A 294 24.93 -16.41 24.21
N GLU A 295 24.41 -15.65 23.23
CA GLU A 295 25.21 -14.72 22.43
C GLU A 295 25.81 -13.59 23.28
N ARG A 296 25.00 -12.94 24.13
CA ARG A 296 25.50 -11.91 25.05
C ARG A 296 26.58 -12.43 25.99
N ALA A 297 26.45 -13.66 26.48
CA ALA A 297 27.45 -14.28 27.34
C ALA A 297 28.80 -14.46 26.61
N LYS A 298 28.75 -14.85 25.32
CA LYS A 298 29.95 -14.96 24.46
C LYS A 298 30.58 -13.59 24.23
N CYS A 299 29.81 -12.58 23.80
CA CYS A 299 30.32 -11.22 23.59
C CYS A 299 30.92 -10.63 24.87
N ALA A 300 30.31 -10.89 26.04
CA ALA A 300 30.85 -10.45 27.32
C ALA A 300 32.18 -11.15 27.67
N ALA A 301 32.36 -12.43 27.31
CA ALA A 301 33.62 -13.14 27.49
C ALA A 301 34.72 -12.59 26.56
N GLU A 302 34.41 -12.41 25.29
CA GLU A 302 35.33 -11.83 24.30
C GLU A 302 35.76 -10.42 24.69
N TRP A 303 34.81 -9.56 25.07
CA TRP A 303 35.09 -8.22 25.54
C TRP A 303 35.99 -8.20 26.78
N ARG A 304 35.75 -9.11 27.74
CA ARG A 304 36.62 -9.25 28.91
C ARG A 304 38.04 -9.62 28.49
N ASP A 305 38.21 -10.58 27.59
CA ASP A 305 39.52 -11.02 27.12
C ASP A 305 40.27 -9.90 26.38
N GLU A 306 39.57 -9.14 25.53
CA GLU A 306 40.11 -7.97 24.84
C GLU A 306 40.52 -6.86 25.82
N PHE A 307 39.64 -6.56 26.78
CA PHE A 307 39.92 -5.56 27.82
C PHE A 307 41.14 -5.97 28.65
N THR A 308 41.22 -7.24 29.05
CA THR A 308 42.39 -7.77 29.77
C THR A 308 43.65 -7.62 28.94
N LYS A 309 43.67 -8.04 27.67
CA LYS A 309 44.83 -7.88 26.76
C LYS A 309 45.29 -6.43 26.62
N LYS A 310 44.33 -5.49 26.52
CA LYS A 310 44.61 -4.05 26.42
C LYS A 310 45.14 -3.48 27.74
N SER A 311 44.59 -3.91 28.86
CA SER A 311 45.01 -3.48 30.21
C SER A 311 46.38 -4.04 30.62
N THR A 312 46.77 -5.22 30.11
CA THR A 312 48.07 -5.85 30.36
C THR A 312 49.17 -5.38 29.41
N GLY A 313 48.90 -4.38 28.54
CA GLY A 313 49.92 -3.65 27.79
C GLY A 313 50.81 -4.55 26.91
N THR A 314 50.23 -5.46 26.13
CA THR A 314 50.97 -6.19 25.09
C THR A 314 50.71 -5.57 23.72
N GLU A 315 50.91 -4.25 23.60
CA GLU A 315 51.22 -3.66 22.30
C GLU A 315 52.65 -4.06 21.94
N GLY A 316 52.79 -4.89 20.91
CA GLY A 316 54.06 -5.35 20.40
C GLY A 316 54.93 -4.16 20.00
N ASN A 317 56.01 -3.97 20.76
CA ASN A 317 57.14 -3.15 20.37
C ASN A 317 57.73 -3.76 19.09
N GLY A 318 57.39 -3.18 17.93
CA GLY A 318 58.05 -3.50 16.66
C GLY A 318 59.55 -3.22 16.78
N PRO A 319 60.42 -4.03 16.17
CA PRO A 319 61.86 -3.86 16.34
C PRO A 319 62.31 -2.54 15.70
N GLY A 320 62.70 -1.59 16.53
CA GLY A 320 63.52 -0.46 16.11
C GLY A 320 64.87 -0.97 15.63
N HIS A 321 65.10 -0.91 14.32
CA HIS A 321 66.42 -1.00 13.73
C HIS A 321 66.87 0.39 13.25
N GLY A 322 67.60 1.06 14.14
CA GLY A 322 68.73 1.96 13.86
C GLY A 322 69.71 1.73 15.01
N GLN A 323 71.02 1.56 14.85
CA GLN A 323 71.99 1.97 13.84
C GLN A 323 73.17 0.97 13.85
N LEU A 324 73.90 0.86 12.74
CA LEU A 324 75.32 1.21 12.64
C LEU A 324 75.71 1.39 11.17
#